data_AF-A0AA39Q752-F1
#
_entry.id   AF-A0AA39Q752-F1
#
_cell.length_a   1.000
_cell.length_b   1.000
_cell.length_c   1.000
_cell.angle_alpha   90.00
_cell.angle_beta   90.00
_cell.angle_gamma   90.00
#
_symmetry.space_group_name_H-M   'P 1'
#
loop_
_entity.id
_entity.type
_entity.pdbx_description
1 polymer ?
#
loop_
_entity_poly.entity_id
_entity_poly.type
_entity_poly.pdbx_seq_one_letter_code
_entity_poly.pdbx_strand_id
1 'polypeptide(L)'
;MISALNPPAPARAKANHIQLRRVLLYSYCRLRAEPRTMPPAANPWLSPPPLYSTFPGPDNGTGAGPSNEQTPLNPQTTKRSSRCSSLSKAIIGLLLLMGFISIWHFVDDYSNTHRTDVQDRIRHREELDRLKRIAHEDTQRKLAQEREDEERRLTFEEEKEWMKEQREKQDRAIAREEAQRKLDHRQEDEQRRLAHEEEDKRRTVQKEREDGIIRDREGLVARREQTVQAKEDAMREDEGRRKRAMLTWQDLTPEKRCLSYEKRMYQAKLINIPFGEDAQSWCMKTAIDIHGVTYDHPDFCTEERQDGAVNIVGHWTVTSNEPTCKTWWGTHEKKGCYGSHKMRVEAHMFNHQEPWDNWAEMCFSTPSEFAWKSFAHPDTCENRGKYGIAGTWFIDVDESECP
;
A
#
# COMPACT_ATOMS: atom_id res chain seq x y z
N MET A 1 81.05 25.86 -7.99
CA MET A 1 81.04 25.60 -6.53
C MET A 1 79.67 26.05 -6.03
N ILE A 2 78.70 25.12 -5.91
CA ILE A 2 78.28 24.47 -4.64
C ILE A 2 77.59 25.54 -3.75
N SER A 3 76.29 25.53 -3.42
CA SER A 3 75.36 24.44 -3.10
C SER A 3 73.91 24.82 -3.38
N ALA A 4 73.14 23.81 -3.80
CA ALA A 4 71.68 23.79 -3.82
C ALA A 4 71.11 23.66 -2.40
N LEU A 5 70.10 24.46 -2.07
CA LEU A 5 69.29 24.34 -0.85
C LEU A 5 68.03 23.51 -1.19
N ASN A 6 67.94 22.35 -0.55
CA ASN A 6 66.79 21.46 -0.61
C ASN A 6 65.58 22.04 0.15
N PRO A 7 64.34 21.86 -0.34
CA PRO A 7 63.14 22.14 0.44
C PRO A 7 62.83 21.03 1.46
N PRO A 8 62.21 21.37 2.61
CA PRO A 8 61.88 20.41 3.65
C PRO A 8 60.67 19.53 3.28
N ALA A 9 60.75 18.26 3.66
CA ALA A 9 59.74 17.24 3.46
C ALA A 9 58.44 17.52 4.28
N PRO A 10 57.26 17.10 3.79
CA PRO A 10 56.00 17.27 4.51
C PRO A 10 55.87 16.30 5.68
N ALA A 11 55.44 16.84 6.83
CA ALA A 11 55.16 16.09 8.04
C ALA A 11 54.00 15.11 7.84
N ARG A 12 54.21 13.86 8.27
CA ARG A 12 53.21 12.80 8.40
C ARG A 12 52.05 13.26 9.30
N ALA A 13 50.90 13.51 8.71
CA ALA A 13 49.64 13.62 9.44
C ALA A 13 49.26 12.24 9.98
N LYS A 14 49.15 12.14 11.32
CA LYS A 14 48.62 10.96 12.01
C LYS A 14 47.13 10.85 11.73
N ALA A 15 46.73 9.70 11.19
CA ALA A 15 45.34 9.31 11.04
C ALA A 15 44.68 9.22 12.43
N ASN A 16 43.78 10.16 12.72
CA ASN A 16 42.89 10.06 13.86
C ASN A 16 41.71 9.16 13.48
N HIS A 17 41.73 7.99 14.09
CA HIS A 17 40.74 6.94 14.06
C HIS A 17 39.43 7.44 14.72
N ILE A 18 38.50 7.97 13.94
CA ILE A 18 37.16 8.32 14.43
C ILE A 18 36.38 7.02 14.70
N GLN A 19 36.20 6.75 15.99
CA GLN A 19 35.30 5.74 16.54
C GLN A 19 33.86 6.04 16.10
N LEU A 20 33.34 5.23 15.18
CA LEU A 20 31.93 5.08 14.89
C LEU A 20 31.20 4.60 16.16
N ARG A 21 30.59 5.53 16.90
CA ARG A 21 29.61 5.19 17.93
C ARG A 21 28.33 4.70 17.26
N ARG A 22 28.16 3.38 17.28
CA ARG A 22 26.85 2.72 17.29
C ARG A 22 26.04 3.27 18.47
N VAL A 23 24.94 3.96 18.18
CA VAL A 23 23.83 4.12 19.13
C VAL A 23 22.60 3.53 18.46
N LEU A 24 22.37 2.24 18.75
CA LEU A 24 21.08 1.62 18.54
C LEU A 24 20.23 1.88 19.79
N LEU A 25 19.02 2.40 19.53
CA LEU A 25 17.74 2.02 20.13
C LEU A 25 17.74 1.62 21.62
N TYR A 26 17.02 2.37 22.46
CA TYR A 26 15.96 1.88 23.34
C TYR A 26 15.43 3.04 24.20
N SER A 27 14.12 3.28 24.17
CA SER A 27 13.26 3.54 25.35
C SER A 27 12.03 4.38 24.99
N TYR A 28 10.95 3.63 24.82
CA TYR A 28 9.55 3.97 25.05
C TYR A 28 9.27 5.00 26.18
N CYS A 29 8.24 5.80 25.93
CA CYS A 29 7.15 6.26 26.83
C CYS A 29 7.46 6.85 28.22
N ARG A 30 7.17 8.15 28.41
CA ARG A 30 6.25 8.64 29.47
C ARG A 30 5.96 10.16 29.38
N LEU A 31 4.67 10.47 29.19
CA LEU A 31 3.84 11.48 29.89
C LEU A 31 4.35 12.93 30.08
N ARG A 32 3.66 13.88 29.42
CA ARG A 32 3.15 15.16 29.97
C ARG A 32 2.28 15.82 28.89
N ALA A 33 0.95 15.72 28.97
CA ALA A 33 0.04 16.60 29.71
C ALA A 33 -0.14 17.97 29.03
N GLU A 34 -1.12 18.06 28.13
CA GLU A 34 -1.73 19.33 27.69
C GLU A 34 -3.16 19.45 28.24
N PRO A 35 -3.65 20.69 28.49
CA PRO A 35 -4.87 20.93 29.23
C PRO A 35 -6.12 20.89 28.33
N ARG A 36 -7.19 20.37 28.93
CA ARG A 36 -8.55 20.30 28.42
C ARG A 36 -9.17 21.68 28.28
N THR A 37 -9.64 22.01 27.09
CA THR A 37 -10.78 22.92 26.87
C THR A 37 -11.95 22.07 26.35
N MET A 38 -13.02 21.98 27.15
CA MET A 38 -14.30 21.41 26.73
C MET A 38 -15.12 22.44 25.94
N PRO A 39 -15.88 22.03 24.92
CA PRO A 39 -17.11 22.71 24.51
C PRO A 39 -18.35 22.03 25.14
N PRO A 40 -19.46 22.76 25.35
CA PRO A 40 -20.65 22.24 25.99
C PRO A 40 -21.55 21.46 25.01
N ALA A 41 -22.29 20.51 25.58
CA ALA A 41 -23.23 19.62 24.93
C ALA A 41 -24.61 20.24 24.70
N ALA A 42 -25.26 19.86 23.61
CA ALA A 42 -26.73 19.76 23.47
C ALA A 42 -27.12 18.81 22.32
N ASN A 43 -27.24 17.50 22.62
CA ASN A 43 -28.44 16.62 22.52
C ASN A 43 -29.51 16.81 21.38
N PRO A 44 -30.41 15.82 21.09
CA PRO A 44 -30.19 14.40 20.71
C PRO A 44 -31.32 13.80 19.81
N TRP A 45 -31.09 13.10 18.69
CA TRP A 45 -32.15 12.22 18.12
C TRP A 45 -31.61 10.91 17.52
N LEU A 46 -31.96 9.81 18.20
CA LEU A 46 -32.35 8.45 17.76
C LEU A 46 -31.43 7.60 16.85
N SER A 47 -30.95 6.49 17.43
CA SER A 47 -30.55 5.22 16.77
C SER A 47 -31.80 4.39 16.38
N PRO A 48 -31.78 3.27 15.58
CA PRO A 48 -30.83 2.13 15.66
C PRO A 48 -30.42 1.42 14.31
N PRO A 49 -29.58 0.35 14.33
CA PRO A 49 -28.92 -0.32 13.18
C PRO A 49 -29.75 -1.57 12.72
N PRO A 50 -29.30 -2.59 11.92
CA PRO A 50 -27.94 -2.99 11.49
C PRO A 50 -27.79 -3.53 10.04
N LEU A 51 -26.58 -3.96 9.65
CA LEU A 51 -26.30 -5.31 9.10
C LEU A 51 -24.85 -5.44 8.61
N TYR A 52 -24.14 -6.42 9.18
CA TYR A 52 -22.88 -6.93 8.66
C TYR A 52 -23.17 -7.85 7.46
N SER A 53 -22.52 -7.59 6.33
CA SER A 53 -22.40 -8.52 5.21
C SER A 53 -20.93 -8.90 5.05
N THR A 54 -20.62 -10.13 5.42
CA THR A 54 -19.37 -10.83 5.09
C THR A 54 -19.66 -11.73 3.90
N PHE A 55 -18.95 -11.56 2.78
CA PHE A 55 -18.39 -12.65 1.95
C PHE A 55 -17.53 -12.05 0.81
N PRO A 56 -16.28 -12.51 0.60
CA PRO A 56 -15.48 -12.15 -0.55
C PRO A 56 -15.70 -13.14 -1.70
N GLY A 57 -16.02 -12.62 -2.89
CA GLY A 57 -15.97 -13.38 -4.15
C GLY A 57 -14.74 -12.97 -4.97
N PRO A 58 -13.98 -13.93 -5.52
CA PRO A 58 -13.04 -13.67 -6.60
C PRO A 58 -13.60 -14.26 -7.91
N ASP A 59 -14.06 -13.39 -8.80
CA ASP A 59 -14.38 -13.75 -10.18
C ASP A 59 -13.13 -13.55 -11.06
N ASN A 60 -12.46 -14.67 -11.37
CA ASN A 60 -11.59 -14.77 -12.53
C ASN A 60 -12.39 -15.41 -13.67
N GLY A 61 -12.70 -14.62 -14.69
CA GLY A 61 -13.37 -15.06 -15.90
C GLY A 61 -12.41 -15.16 -17.09
N THR A 62 -12.14 -16.38 -17.51
CA THR A 62 -11.82 -16.83 -18.89
C THR A 62 -12.08 -18.34 -18.84
N GLY A 63 -12.89 -18.99 -19.66
CA GLY A 63 -13.29 -18.77 -21.04
C GLY A 63 -13.24 -20.16 -21.72
N ALA A 64 -14.28 -20.49 -22.49
CA ALA A 64 -14.44 -21.66 -23.36
C ALA A 64 -14.76 -23.04 -22.74
N GLY A 65 -15.94 -23.58 -23.08
CA GLY A 65 -16.23 -25.03 -23.08
C GLY A 65 -15.77 -25.70 -24.40
N PRO A 66 -16.36 -26.83 -24.84
CA PRO A 66 -17.34 -27.71 -24.17
C PRO A 66 -17.03 -29.23 -24.29
N SER A 67 -17.99 -30.04 -23.81
CA SER A 67 -18.37 -31.40 -24.25
C SER A 67 -17.80 -32.67 -23.56
N ASN A 68 -18.75 -33.34 -22.89
CA ASN A 68 -19.16 -34.75 -22.99
C ASN A 68 -18.48 -35.91 -22.22
N GLU A 69 -19.39 -36.68 -21.61
CA GLU A 69 -19.43 -38.15 -21.44
C GLU A 69 -18.66 -38.81 -20.26
N GLN A 70 -19.39 -39.03 -19.16
CA GLN A 70 -19.22 -40.16 -18.23
C GLN A 70 -20.24 -41.24 -18.64
N THR A 71 -19.94 -42.52 -18.79
CA THR A 71 -19.65 -43.60 -17.80
C THR A 71 -19.57 -44.93 -18.61
N PRO A 72 -19.28 -46.14 -18.06
CA PRO A 72 -18.57 -46.53 -16.83
C PRO A 72 -17.46 -47.60 -17.05
N LEU A 73 -16.56 -47.72 -16.07
CA LEU A 73 -15.73 -48.91 -15.85
C LEU A 73 -16.22 -49.67 -14.61
N ASN A 74 -16.59 -50.94 -14.85
CA ASN A 74 -16.72 -52.01 -13.87
C ASN A 74 -15.32 -52.43 -13.37
N PRO A 75 -15.20 -52.91 -12.13
CA PRO A 75 -14.44 -54.16 -11.97
C PRO A 75 -14.96 -55.12 -10.89
N GLN A 76 -14.87 -56.42 -11.23
CA GLN A 76 -14.35 -57.52 -10.38
C GLN A 76 -15.20 -57.91 -9.13
N THR A 77 -15.19 -59.12 -8.55
CA THR A 77 -14.54 -60.43 -8.73
C THR A 77 -15.18 -61.43 -7.74
N THR A 78 -15.19 -62.72 -8.10
CA THR A 78 -14.96 -63.93 -7.25
C THR A 78 -16.03 -64.49 -6.28
N LYS A 79 -16.23 -65.83 -6.39
CA LYS A 79 -16.00 -66.92 -5.39
C LYS A 79 -17.12 -68.01 -5.31
N ARG A 80 -16.78 -69.19 -5.86
CA ARG A 80 -16.72 -70.55 -5.24
C ARG A 80 -17.73 -70.96 -4.14
N SER A 81 -18.45 -72.09 -4.34
CA SER A 81 -18.84 -73.15 -3.37
C SER A 81 -20.09 -73.92 -3.89
N SER A 82 -20.03 -75.20 -4.29
CA SER A 82 -20.08 -76.47 -3.54
C SER A 82 -21.48 -77.01 -3.16
N ARG A 83 -21.66 -78.34 -3.38
CA ARG A 83 -22.71 -79.29 -2.89
C ARG A 83 -24.09 -79.21 -3.58
N CYS A 84 -24.92 -80.24 -3.69
CA CYS A 84 -24.91 -81.71 -3.53
C CYS A 84 -26.36 -82.19 -3.84
N SER A 85 -26.53 -83.45 -4.22
CA SER A 85 -27.67 -84.33 -3.87
C SER A 85 -29.02 -84.28 -4.61
N SER A 86 -29.42 -85.50 -5.02
CA SER A 86 -30.76 -86.14 -5.08
C SER A 86 -31.81 -85.58 -6.06
N LEU A 87 -32.28 -86.31 -7.08
CA LEU A 87 -32.95 -87.64 -7.10
C LEU A 87 -34.38 -87.58 -6.56
N SER A 88 -35.38 -87.45 -7.45
CA SER A 88 -36.71 -88.08 -7.27
C SER A 88 -37.56 -88.12 -8.57
N LYS A 89 -37.73 -89.35 -9.08
CA LYS A 89 -38.98 -89.98 -9.54
C LYS A 89 -39.61 -89.45 -10.85
N ALA A 90 -39.63 -90.16 -11.99
CA ALA A 90 -39.59 -91.60 -12.26
C ALA A 90 -40.59 -92.44 -11.45
N ILE A 91 -41.91 -92.26 -11.68
CA ILE A 91 -42.96 -93.23 -11.24
C ILE A 91 -44.05 -93.50 -12.29
N ILE A 92 -44.24 -92.72 -13.35
CA ILE A 92 -45.40 -92.93 -14.27
C ILE A 92 -45.05 -93.70 -15.57
N GLY A 93 -43.78 -93.71 -15.99
CA GLY A 93 -43.37 -94.40 -17.23
C GLY A 93 -43.14 -95.92 -17.11
N LEU A 94 -42.94 -96.44 -15.90
CA LEU A 94 -42.52 -97.83 -15.71
C LEU A 94 -43.69 -98.84 -15.66
N LEU A 95 -44.93 -98.37 -15.44
CA LEU A 95 -46.11 -99.24 -15.36
C LEU A 95 -46.78 -99.49 -16.73
N LEU A 96 -46.52 -98.66 -17.74
CA LEU A 96 -47.01 -98.87 -19.11
C LEU A 96 -46.09 -99.77 -19.94
N LEU A 97 -44.84 -99.97 -19.50
CA LEU A 97 -43.85 -100.79 -20.20
C LEU A 97 -43.96 -102.29 -19.84
N MET A 98 -44.38 -102.61 -18.62
CA MET A 98 -44.54 -104.02 -18.20
C MET A 98 -45.80 -104.69 -18.78
N GLY A 99 -46.83 -103.93 -19.17
CA GLY A 99 -48.05 -104.45 -19.80
C GLY A 99 -47.88 -104.81 -21.28
N PHE A 100 -47.08 -104.04 -22.03
CA PHE A 100 -46.77 -104.31 -23.43
C PHE A 100 -45.80 -105.49 -23.61
N ILE A 101 -44.89 -105.69 -22.65
CA ILE A 101 -43.95 -106.82 -22.66
C ILE A 101 -44.70 -108.15 -22.39
N SER A 102 -45.74 -108.13 -21.56
CA SER A 102 -46.46 -109.35 -21.17
C SER A 102 -47.41 -109.91 -22.25
N ILE A 103 -47.82 -109.09 -23.24
CA ILE A 103 -48.70 -109.51 -24.35
C ILE A 103 -47.89 -109.94 -25.58
N TRP A 104 -46.64 -109.49 -25.72
CA TRP A 104 -45.74 -109.96 -26.79
C TRP A 104 -45.10 -111.31 -26.52
N HIS A 105 -44.94 -111.71 -25.25
CA HIS A 105 -44.35 -113.01 -24.92
C HIS A 105 -45.30 -114.21 -25.03
N PHE A 106 -46.58 -114.02 -25.38
CA PHE A 106 -47.56 -115.12 -25.47
C PHE A 106 -47.93 -115.54 -26.90
N VAL A 107 -47.36 -114.92 -27.93
CA VAL A 107 -47.62 -115.27 -29.36
C VAL A 107 -46.40 -115.88 -30.06
N ASP A 108 -45.19 -115.80 -29.49
CA ASP A 108 -43.95 -116.20 -30.18
C ASP A 108 -43.32 -117.52 -29.68
N ASP A 109 -44.09 -118.34 -28.94
CA ASP A 109 -43.60 -119.61 -28.37
C ASP A 109 -44.25 -120.86 -29.00
N TYR A 110 -44.80 -120.73 -30.21
CA TYR A 110 -45.43 -121.88 -30.88
C TYR A 110 -45.25 -121.87 -32.40
N SER A 111 -44.01 -121.78 -32.91
CA SER A 111 -43.66 -122.38 -34.20
C SER A 111 -42.15 -122.50 -34.45
N ASN A 112 -41.73 -123.76 -34.54
CA ASN A 112 -40.73 -124.27 -35.48
C ASN A 112 -39.23 -124.05 -35.17
N THR A 113 -38.78 -124.90 -34.26
CA THR A 113 -37.48 -125.57 -34.19
C THR A 113 -37.03 -126.26 -35.51
N HIS A 114 -36.79 -125.50 -36.60
CA HIS A 114 -36.03 -126.01 -37.76
C HIS A 114 -35.48 -124.91 -38.71
N ARG A 115 -34.81 -123.84 -38.22
CA ARG A 115 -34.22 -122.83 -39.12
C ARG A 115 -33.00 -122.05 -38.57
N THR A 116 -31.96 -122.72 -38.08
CA THR A 116 -30.77 -122.06 -37.50
C THR A 116 -29.44 -122.63 -38.02
N ASP A 117 -29.16 -122.45 -39.33
CA ASP A 117 -27.80 -122.66 -39.88
C ASP A 117 -27.45 -121.74 -41.08
N VAL A 118 -28.46 -121.08 -41.68
CA VAL A 118 -28.25 -120.13 -42.80
C VAL A 118 -28.13 -118.67 -42.30
N GLN A 119 -28.70 -118.31 -41.16
CA GLN A 119 -28.71 -116.94 -40.65
C GLN A 119 -27.37 -116.46 -40.07
N ASP A 120 -26.53 -117.36 -39.54
CA ASP A 120 -25.22 -116.97 -38.98
C ASP A 120 -24.19 -116.60 -40.06
N ARG A 121 -24.29 -117.19 -41.26
CA ARG A 121 -23.43 -116.80 -42.39
C ARG A 121 -23.77 -115.42 -42.98
N ILE A 122 -25.03 -114.98 -42.85
CA ILE A 122 -25.45 -113.64 -43.29
C ILE A 122 -25.00 -112.60 -42.24
N ARG A 123 -25.16 -112.91 -40.94
CA ARG A 123 -24.77 -112.02 -39.84
C ARG A 123 -23.26 -111.74 -39.82
N HIS A 124 -22.43 -112.74 -40.07
CA HIS A 124 -20.98 -112.58 -40.11
C HIS A 124 -20.49 -111.77 -41.33
N ARG A 125 -21.22 -111.79 -42.45
CA ARG A 125 -20.89 -110.98 -43.63
C ARG A 125 -21.25 -109.50 -43.41
N GLU A 126 -22.35 -109.23 -42.72
CA GLU A 126 -22.76 -107.86 -42.34
C GLU A 126 -21.85 -107.23 -41.27
N GLU A 127 -21.34 -108.01 -40.31
CA GLU A 127 -20.39 -107.51 -39.30
C GLU A 127 -19.04 -107.13 -39.91
N LEU A 128 -18.55 -107.89 -40.89
CA LEU A 128 -17.30 -107.56 -41.59
C LEU A 128 -17.42 -106.27 -42.41
N ASP A 129 -18.56 -106.05 -43.06
CA ASP A 129 -18.84 -104.83 -43.81
C ASP A 129 -19.16 -103.63 -42.90
N ARG A 130 -19.68 -103.85 -41.70
CA ARG A 130 -19.76 -102.81 -40.66
C ARG A 130 -18.37 -102.42 -40.16
N LEU A 131 -17.49 -103.38 -39.89
CA LEU A 131 -16.13 -103.11 -39.43
C LEU A 131 -15.29 -102.38 -40.49
N LYS A 132 -15.45 -102.74 -41.78
CA LYS A 132 -14.81 -102.01 -42.87
C LYS A 132 -15.32 -100.57 -42.99
N ARG A 133 -16.62 -100.33 -42.79
CA ARG A 133 -17.19 -98.97 -42.75
C ARG A 133 -16.67 -98.17 -41.57
N ILE A 134 -16.64 -98.76 -40.36
CA ILE A 134 -16.12 -98.11 -39.16
C ILE A 134 -14.63 -97.79 -39.33
N ALA A 135 -13.82 -98.74 -39.81
CA ALA A 135 -12.40 -98.51 -40.05
C ALA A 135 -12.17 -97.43 -41.11
N HIS A 136 -12.97 -97.40 -42.18
CA HIS A 136 -12.90 -96.35 -43.19
C HIS A 136 -13.33 -94.97 -42.66
N GLU A 137 -14.41 -94.91 -41.89
CA GLU A 137 -14.89 -93.70 -41.22
C GLU A 137 -13.87 -93.19 -40.19
N ASP A 138 -13.22 -94.06 -39.44
CA ASP A 138 -12.20 -93.70 -38.45
C ASP A 138 -10.94 -93.16 -39.14
N THR A 139 -10.53 -93.75 -40.26
CA THR A 139 -9.46 -93.19 -41.10
C THR A 139 -9.82 -91.83 -41.70
N GLN A 140 -11.08 -91.63 -42.13
CA GLN A 140 -11.52 -90.32 -42.63
C GLN A 140 -11.58 -89.27 -41.53
N ARG A 141 -12.07 -89.63 -40.33
CA ARG A 141 -12.10 -88.72 -39.17
C ARG A 141 -10.71 -88.32 -38.74
N LYS A 142 -9.77 -89.27 -38.75
CA LYS A 142 -8.38 -89.00 -38.40
C LYS A 142 -7.70 -88.06 -39.41
N LEU A 143 -7.92 -88.29 -40.71
CA LEU A 143 -7.46 -87.38 -41.77
C LEU A 143 -8.13 -86.01 -41.70
N ALA A 144 -9.41 -85.93 -41.36
CA ALA A 144 -10.11 -84.66 -41.16
C ALA A 144 -9.57 -83.90 -39.95
N GLN A 145 -9.30 -84.60 -38.85
CA GLN A 145 -8.76 -84.01 -37.63
C GLN A 145 -7.31 -83.53 -37.80
N GLU A 146 -6.46 -84.30 -38.50
CA GLU A 146 -5.11 -83.85 -38.86
C GLU A 146 -5.15 -82.60 -39.74
N ARG A 147 -6.09 -82.52 -40.69
CA ARG A 147 -6.27 -81.33 -41.53
C ARG A 147 -6.74 -80.12 -40.71
N GLU A 148 -7.69 -80.30 -39.79
CA GLU A 148 -8.13 -79.23 -38.89
C GLU A 148 -7.02 -78.75 -37.95
N ASP A 149 -6.21 -79.66 -37.43
CA ASP A 149 -5.10 -79.31 -36.54
C ASP A 149 -3.97 -78.61 -37.30
N GLU A 150 -3.72 -78.99 -38.55
CA GLU A 150 -2.78 -78.30 -39.44
C GLU A 150 -3.29 -76.89 -39.80
N GLU A 151 -4.58 -76.73 -40.14
CA GLU A 151 -5.20 -75.42 -40.34
C GLU A 151 -5.15 -74.55 -39.08
N ARG A 152 -5.39 -75.12 -37.89
CA ARG A 152 -5.24 -74.40 -36.61
C ARG A 152 -3.81 -73.93 -36.36
N ARG A 153 -2.80 -74.70 -36.75
CA ARG A 153 -1.40 -74.31 -36.60
C ARG A 153 -1.03 -73.19 -37.56
N LEU A 154 -1.45 -73.27 -38.82
CA LEU A 154 -1.21 -72.23 -39.82
C LEU A 154 -1.90 -70.92 -39.42
N THR A 155 -3.17 -70.97 -39.01
CA THR A 155 -3.90 -69.78 -38.54
C THR A 155 -3.26 -69.17 -37.29
N PHE A 156 -2.78 -69.99 -36.36
CA PHE A 156 -2.05 -69.50 -35.18
C PHE A 156 -0.71 -68.85 -35.55
N GLU A 157 0.03 -69.39 -36.51
CA GLU A 157 1.27 -68.80 -37.00
C GLU A 157 1.02 -67.48 -37.76
N GLU A 158 -0.01 -67.43 -38.59
CA GLU A 158 -0.46 -66.20 -39.26
C GLU A 158 -0.88 -65.13 -38.24
N GLU A 159 -1.66 -65.49 -37.21
CA GLU A 159 -2.07 -64.57 -36.14
C GLU A 159 -0.87 -64.07 -35.34
N LYS A 160 0.12 -64.94 -35.09
CA LYS A 160 1.35 -64.58 -34.39
C LYS A 160 2.20 -63.59 -35.18
N GLU A 161 2.38 -63.81 -36.48
CA GLU A 161 3.11 -62.88 -37.36
C GLU A 161 2.34 -61.56 -37.50
N TRP A 162 1.02 -61.61 -37.65
CA TRP A 162 0.19 -60.40 -37.66
C TRP A 162 0.34 -59.59 -36.37
N MET A 163 0.28 -60.24 -35.20
CA MET A 163 0.48 -59.60 -33.89
C MET A 163 1.90 -59.05 -33.71
N LYS A 164 2.90 -59.66 -34.34
CA LYS A 164 4.28 -59.15 -34.34
C LYS A 164 4.39 -57.90 -35.21
N GLU A 165 3.83 -57.92 -36.42
CA GLU A 165 3.81 -56.76 -37.31
C GLU A 165 3.05 -55.57 -36.69
N GLN A 166 1.94 -55.82 -36.01
CA GLN A 166 1.20 -54.77 -35.29
C GLN A 166 2.03 -54.15 -34.16
N ARG A 167 2.74 -54.98 -33.38
CA ARG A 167 3.66 -54.48 -32.34
C ARG A 167 4.79 -53.65 -32.94
N GLU A 168 5.42 -54.11 -34.02
CA GLU A 168 6.47 -53.32 -34.68
C GLU A 168 5.95 -52.00 -35.25
N LYS A 169 4.73 -51.98 -35.80
CA LYS A 169 4.08 -50.73 -36.25
C LYS A 169 3.82 -49.79 -35.08
N GLN A 170 3.32 -50.32 -33.95
CA GLN A 170 3.07 -49.56 -32.74
C GLN A 170 4.37 -48.99 -32.15
N ASP A 171 5.41 -49.80 -32.05
CA ASP A 171 6.73 -49.38 -31.54
C ASP A 171 7.36 -48.31 -32.44
N ARG A 172 7.25 -48.46 -33.78
CA ARG A 172 7.68 -47.41 -34.72
C ARG A 172 6.89 -46.13 -34.58
N ALA A 173 5.58 -46.20 -34.32
CA ALA A 173 4.75 -45.03 -34.07
C ALA A 173 5.16 -44.33 -32.76
N ILE A 174 5.35 -45.09 -31.69
CA ILE A 174 5.83 -44.59 -30.39
C ILE A 174 7.20 -43.92 -30.54
N ALA A 175 8.13 -44.55 -31.25
CA ALA A 175 9.48 -44.00 -31.46
C ALA A 175 9.45 -42.67 -32.23
N ARG A 176 8.56 -42.51 -33.22
CA ARG A 176 8.37 -41.24 -33.94
C ARG A 176 7.78 -40.17 -33.04
N GLU A 177 6.78 -40.51 -32.24
CA GLU A 177 6.17 -39.57 -31.28
C GLU A 177 7.18 -39.15 -30.20
N GLU A 178 8.01 -40.06 -29.71
CA GLU A 178 9.07 -39.75 -28.75
C GLU A 178 10.15 -38.86 -29.38
N ALA A 179 10.54 -39.13 -30.62
CA ALA A 179 11.49 -38.27 -31.35
C ALA A 179 10.94 -36.86 -31.56
N GLN A 180 9.65 -36.73 -31.88
CA GLN A 180 8.99 -35.44 -32.03
C GLN A 180 8.94 -34.70 -30.69
N ARG A 181 8.50 -35.35 -29.61
CA ARG A 181 8.51 -34.75 -28.26
C ARG A 181 9.89 -34.28 -27.83
N LYS A 182 10.95 -35.03 -28.15
CA LYS A 182 12.34 -34.62 -27.88
C LYS A 182 12.77 -33.40 -28.69
N LEU A 183 12.29 -33.27 -29.93
CA LEU A 183 12.58 -32.09 -30.74
C LEU A 183 11.84 -30.87 -30.20
N ASP A 184 10.55 -31.01 -29.91
CA ASP A 184 9.71 -29.93 -29.38
C ASP A 184 10.26 -29.45 -28.03
N HIS A 185 10.66 -30.37 -27.15
CA HIS A 185 11.26 -30.02 -25.86
C HIS A 185 12.58 -29.25 -26.01
N ARG A 186 13.43 -29.64 -26.96
CA ARG A 186 14.67 -28.89 -27.26
C ARG A 186 14.39 -27.49 -27.77
N GLN A 187 13.39 -27.33 -28.64
CA GLN A 187 12.98 -26.01 -29.14
C GLN A 187 12.41 -25.14 -28.03
N GLU A 188 11.58 -25.70 -27.15
CA GLU A 188 11.02 -25.01 -25.99
C GLU A 188 12.12 -24.56 -25.02
N ASP A 189 13.12 -25.41 -24.77
CA ASP A 189 14.25 -25.06 -23.91
C ASP A 189 15.15 -23.99 -24.53
N GLU A 190 15.36 -24.02 -25.85
CA GLU A 190 16.08 -22.96 -26.56
C GLU A 190 15.31 -21.63 -26.49
N GLN A 191 14.00 -21.65 -26.69
CA GLN A 191 13.15 -20.46 -26.52
C GLN A 191 13.19 -19.91 -25.10
N ARG A 192 13.13 -20.79 -24.07
CA ARG A 192 13.25 -20.38 -22.67
C ARG A 192 14.60 -19.73 -22.38
N ARG A 193 15.69 -20.26 -22.94
CA ARG A 193 17.03 -19.68 -22.80
C ARG A 193 17.12 -18.30 -23.44
N LEU A 194 16.60 -18.14 -24.66
CA LEU A 194 16.60 -16.85 -25.37
C LEU A 194 15.74 -15.80 -24.64
N ALA A 195 14.57 -16.21 -24.14
CA ALA A 195 13.70 -15.34 -23.36
C ALA A 195 14.37 -14.86 -22.06
N HIS A 196 15.07 -15.77 -21.36
CA HIS A 196 15.83 -15.41 -20.14
C HIS A 196 16.98 -14.45 -20.46
N GLU A 197 17.72 -14.68 -21.55
CA GLU A 197 18.80 -13.78 -21.97
C GLU A 197 18.28 -12.37 -22.33
N GLU A 198 17.15 -12.29 -23.03
CA GLU A 198 16.50 -11.02 -23.34
C GLU A 198 16.01 -10.31 -22.08
N GLU A 199 15.44 -11.04 -21.13
CA GLU A 199 15.01 -10.48 -19.85
C GLU A 199 16.19 -9.93 -19.04
N ASP A 200 17.32 -10.64 -19.00
CA ASP A 200 18.54 -10.20 -18.33
C ASP A 200 19.12 -8.93 -18.97
N LYS A 201 19.10 -8.85 -20.30
CA LYS A 201 19.47 -7.64 -21.04
C LYS A 201 18.57 -6.46 -20.68
N ARG A 202 17.25 -6.67 -20.62
CA ARG A 202 16.29 -5.62 -20.23
C ARG A 202 16.50 -5.17 -18.79
N ARG A 203 16.73 -6.09 -17.85
CA ARG A 203 17.03 -5.78 -16.45
C ARG A 203 18.32 -4.96 -16.31
N THR A 204 19.35 -5.30 -17.09
CA THR A 204 20.64 -4.58 -17.08
C THR A 204 20.48 -3.14 -17.56
N VAL A 205 19.82 -2.94 -18.72
CA VAL A 205 19.56 -1.59 -19.26
C VAL A 205 18.69 -0.75 -18.32
N GLN A 206 17.67 -1.36 -17.70
CA GLN A 206 16.84 -0.68 -16.72
C GLN A 206 17.66 -0.25 -15.50
N LYS A 207 18.50 -1.12 -14.97
CA LYS A 207 19.37 -0.82 -13.84
C LYS A 207 20.34 0.33 -14.16
N GLU A 208 20.98 0.33 -15.33
CA GLU A 208 21.86 1.43 -15.75
C GLU A 208 21.11 2.77 -15.85
N ARG A 209 19.86 2.74 -16.32
CA ARG A 209 19.01 3.94 -16.35
C ARG A 209 18.67 4.44 -14.95
N GLU A 210 18.31 3.55 -14.03
CA GLU A 210 18.02 3.88 -12.63
C GLU A 210 19.27 4.43 -11.93
N ASP A 211 20.42 3.79 -12.10
CA ASP A 211 21.71 4.24 -11.56
C ASP A 211 22.12 5.61 -12.12
N GLY A 212 21.82 5.89 -13.40
CA GLY A 212 21.99 7.21 -14.01
C GLY A 212 21.15 8.29 -13.33
N ILE A 213 19.86 8.00 -13.09
CA ILE A 213 18.95 8.93 -12.39
C ILE A 213 19.42 9.19 -10.95
N ILE A 214 19.88 8.16 -10.24
CA ILE A 214 20.41 8.30 -8.88
C ILE A 214 21.63 9.22 -8.88
N ARG A 215 22.58 9.00 -9.80
CA ARG A 215 23.79 9.82 -9.93
C ARG A 215 23.47 11.29 -10.24
N ASP A 216 22.51 11.55 -11.12
CA ASP A 216 22.08 12.92 -11.44
C ASP A 216 21.44 13.60 -10.21
N ARG A 217 20.63 12.85 -9.45
CA ARG A 217 20.03 13.34 -8.20
C ARG A 217 21.09 13.64 -7.14
N GLU A 218 22.07 12.75 -6.95
CA GLU A 218 23.20 12.97 -6.05
C GLU A 218 23.99 14.23 -6.44
N GLY A 219 24.23 14.45 -7.73
CA GLY A 219 24.89 15.65 -8.23
C GLY A 219 24.10 16.94 -7.92
N LEU A 220 22.77 16.91 -8.03
CA LEU A 220 21.92 18.05 -7.68
C LEU A 220 21.92 18.33 -6.18
N VAL A 221 21.86 17.29 -5.34
CA VAL A 221 21.92 17.41 -3.88
C VAL A 221 23.26 18.03 -3.46
N ALA A 222 24.38 17.54 -4.01
CA ALA A 222 25.71 18.07 -3.71
C ALA A 222 25.85 19.57 -4.06
N ARG A 223 25.29 20.03 -5.20
CA ARG A 223 25.29 21.46 -5.55
C ARG A 223 24.46 22.31 -4.58
N ARG A 224 23.30 21.78 -4.15
CA ARG A 224 22.45 22.47 -3.17
C ARG A 224 23.15 22.57 -1.82
N GLU A 225 23.78 21.49 -1.36
CA GLU A 225 24.57 21.47 -0.13
C GLU A 225 25.72 22.46 -0.18
N GLN A 226 26.48 22.52 -1.28
CA GLN A 226 27.52 23.53 -1.46
C GLN A 226 26.97 24.97 -1.39
N THR A 227 25.80 25.21 -1.97
CA THR A 227 25.15 26.54 -1.93
C THR A 227 24.70 26.90 -0.52
N VAL A 228 24.14 25.94 0.22
CA VAL A 228 23.72 26.13 1.61
C VAL A 228 24.94 26.38 2.49
N GLN A 229 25.98 25.56 2.37
CA GLN A 229 27.23 25.72 3.11
C GLN A 229 27.87 27.08 2.84
N ALA A 230 27.96 27.51 1.58
CA ALA A 230 28.49 28.83 1.23
C ALA A 230 27.67 29.98 1.84
N LYS A 231 26.34 29.84 1.90
CA LYS A 231 25.47 30.81 2.58
C LYS A 231 25.66 30.81 4.08
N GLU A 232 25.78 29.64 4.71
CA GLU A 232 26.06 29.52 6.15
C GLU A 232 27.41 30.10 6.53
N ASP A 233 28.45 29.82 5.73
CA ASP A 233 29.79 30.37 5.93
C ASP A 233 29.78 31.90 5.76
N ALA A 234 29.05 32.43 4.76
CA ALA A 234 28.86 33.86 4.58
C ALA A 234 28.09 34.50 5.76
N MET A 235 27.04 33.86 6.28
CA MET A 235 26.32 34.33 7.46
C MET A 235 27.21 34.32 8.71
N ARG A 236 28.01 33.27 8.90
CA ARG A 236 28.94 33.15 10.03
C ARG A 236 30.03 34.20 9.97
N GLU A 237 30.54 34.50 8.77
CA GLU A 237 31.51 35.55 8.56
C GLU A 237 30.90 36.94 8.84
N ASP A 238 29.70 37.21 8.33
CA ASP A 238 28.94 38.45 8.60
C ASP A 238 28.68 38.65 10.11
N GLU A 239 28.25 37.61 10.82
CA GLU A 239 28.09 37.63 12.27
C GLU A 239 29.42 37.88 13.00
N GLY A 240 30.50 37.25 12.53
CA GLY A 240 31.85 37.49 13.03
C GLY A 240 32.31 38.93 12.82
N ARG A 241 31.97 39.54 11.67
CA ARG A 241 32.22 40.97 11.41
C ARG A 241 31.41 41.85 12.36
N ARG A 242 30.13 41.56 12.58
CA ARG A 242 29.27 42.28 13.55
C ARG A 242 29.84 42.25 14.96
N LYS A 243 30.24 41.07 15.44
CA LYS A 243 30.84 40.92 16.78
C LYS A 243 32.13 41.72 16.93
N ARG A 244 32.95 41.81 15.87
CA ARG A 244 34.19 42.61 15.87
C ARG A 244 33.96 44.11 15.81
N ALA A 245 32.90 44.56 15.13
CA ALA A 245 32.57 45.99 15.01
C ALA A 245 32.14 46.62 16.34
N MET A 246 31.74 45.81 17.35
CA MET A 246 31.26 46.31 18.65
C MET A 246 30.19 47.39 18.48
N LEU A 247 29.22 47.10 17.61
CA LEU A 247 28.10 47.98 17.35
C LEU A 247 27.29 48.15 18.63
N THR A 248 27.02 49.40 18.96
CA THR A 248 26.21 49.73 20.14
C THR A 248 25.24 50.84 19.77
N TRP A 249 24.03 50.74 20.31
CA TRP A 249 23.04 51.80 20.24
C TRP A 249 23.33 52.82 21.34
N GLN A 250 23.40 54.09 20.95
CA GLN A 250 23.64 55.21 21.84
C GLN A 250 22.41 56.13 21.86
N ASP A 251 22.21 56.84 22.97
CA ASP A 251 21.18 57.87 23.12
C ASP A 251 19.76 57.38 22.82
N LEU A 252 19.37 56.22 23.37
CA LEU A 252 17.99 55.73 23.26
C LEU A 252 17.03 56.77 23.85
N THR A 253 16.34 57.45 22.95
CA THR A 253 15.52 58.62 23.26
C THR A 253 14.08 58.34 22.82
N PRO A 254 13.10 58.37 23.74
CA PRO A 254 11.69 58.32 23.36
C PRO A 254 11.29 59.60 22.62
N GLU A 255 10.45 59.48 21.59
CA GLU A 255 9.73 60.62 21.05
C GLU A 255 8.85 61.25 22.14
N LYS A 256 8.70 62.58 22.07
CA LYS A 256 7.86 63.32 23.02
C LYS A 256 6.38 62.95 22.91
N ARG A 257 5.94 62.54 21.72
CA ARG A 257 4.56 62.18 21.42
C ARG A 257 4.34 60.67 21.55
N CYS A 258 3.16 60.30 22.01
CA CYS A 258 2.62 58.96 21.90
C CYS A 258 1.99 58.76 20.51
N LEU A 259 2.20 57.58 19.94
CA LEU A 259 1.59 57.23 18.65
C LEU A 259 0.15 56.75 18.84
N SER A 260 -0.08 55.97 19.90
CA SER A 260 -1.40 55.45 20.32
C SER A 260 -1.29 54.89 21.75
N TYR A 261 -2.38 54.35 22.30
CA TYR A 261 -2.41 53.70 23.61
C TYR A 261 -1.29 52.68 23.76
N GLU A 262 -0.44 52.89 24.76
CA GLU A 262 0.76 52.09 25.06
C GLU A 262 1.78 51.99 23.91
N LYS A 263 1.69 52.86 22.89
CA LYS A 263 2.65 52.91 21.78
C LYS A 263 3.43 54.21 21.71
N ARG A 264 4.75 54.10 21.62
CA ARG A 264 5.67 55.22 21.47
C ARG A 264 6.79 54.89 20.50
N MET A 265 7.23 55.89 19.74
CA MET A 265 8.41 55.76 18.91
C MET A 265 9.67 56.05 19.72
N TYR A 266 10.69 55.22 19.56
CA TYR A 266 12.02 55.40 20.13
C TYR A 266 13.01 55.59 19.01
N GLN A 267 14.02 56.40 19.26
CA GLN A 267 15.15 56.57 18.36
C GLN A 267 16.47 56.37 19.08
N ALA A 268 17.47 55.82 18.40
CA ALA A 268 18.81 55.63 18.93
C ALA A 268 19.84 55.73 17.80
N LYS A 269 21.01 56.27 18.12
CA LYS A 269 22.13 56.42 17.18
C LYS A 269 22.96 55.14 17.16
N LEU A 270 23.24 54.61 15.97
CA LEU A 270 24.15 53.47 15.85
C LEU A 270 25.59 53.96 15.76
N ILE A 271 26.45 53.54 16.69
CA ILE A 271 27.87 53.88 16.70
C ILE A 271 28.76 52.68 16.35
N ASN A 272 30.02 52.97 15.97
CA ASN A 272 31.05 52.00 15.56
C ASN A 272 30.78 51.28 14.23
N ILE A 273 30.07 51.92 13.31
CA ILE A 273 29.89 51.40 11.95
C ILE A 273 31.26 51.46 11.22
N PRO A 274 31.76 50.34 10.65
CA PRO A 274 33.01 50.34 9.91
C PRO A 274 32.98 51.31 8.73
N PHE A 275 34.07 52.06 8.53
CA PHE A 275 34.16 53.04 7.44
C PHE A 275 34.07 52.35 6.06
N GLY A 276 33.27 52.93 5.16
CA GLY A 276 33.09 52.43 3.80
C GLY A 276 32.03 51.34 3.62
N GLU A 277 31.37 50.92 4.70
CA GLU A 277 30.24 49.99 4.66
C GLU A 277 28.89 50.72 4.53
N ASP A 278 27.86 50.00 4.10
CA ASP A 278 26.49 50.51 4.01
C ASP A 278 25.84 50.62 5.39
N ALA A 279 25.93 51.82 5.96
CA ALA A 279 25.46 52.12 7.30
C ALA A 279 23.96 51.84 7.51
N GLN A 280 23.14 51.95 6.45
CA GLN A 280 21.71 51.65 6.51
C GLN A 280 21.46 50.15 6.68
N SER A 281 22.18 49.31 5.93
CA SER A 281 22.12 47.84 6.06
C SER A 281 22.50 47.38 7.47
N TRP A 282 23.54 47.97 8.06
CA TRP A 282 23.95 47.67 9.44
C TRP A 282 22.89 48.06 10.47
N CYS A 283 22.25 49.23 10.30
CA CYS A 283 21.17 49.67 11.17
C CYS A 283 19.96 48.72 11.17
N MET A 284 19.50 48.29 9.99
CA MET A 284 18.37 47.36 9.87
C MET A 284 18.67 45.94 10.37
N LYS A 285 19.93 45.62 10.68
CA LYS A 285 20.40 44.29 11.09
C LYS A 285 20.80 44.20 12.57
N THR A 286 20.75 45.32 13.28
CA THR A 286 21.24 45.41 14.66
C THR A 286 20.06 45.44 15.63
N ALA A 287 20.02 44.47 16.54
CA ALA A 287 18.97 44.36 17.55
C ALA A 287 19.19 45.36 18.70
N ILE A 288 18.12 45.68 19.44
CA ILE A 288 18.14 46.52 20.65
C ILE A 288 17.17 45.97 21.70
N ASP A 289 17.50 46.14 22.98
CA ASP A 289 16.58 45.85 24.08
C ASP A 289 15.94 47.16 24.58
N ILE A 290 14.61 47.27 24.50
CA ILE A 290 13.84 48.41 25.01
C ILE A 290 12.83 47.89 26.02
N HIS A 291 12.90 48.38 27.26
CA HIS A 291 12.05 47.96 28.38
C HIS A 291 11.99 46.44 28.63
N GLY A 292 13.11 45.74 28.40
CA GLY A 292 13.21 44.29 28.57
C GLY A 292 12.61 43.46 27.43
N VAL A 293 12.22 44.10 26.32
CA VAL A 293 11.82 43.44 25.08
C VAL A 293 12.92 43.63 24.04
N THR A 294 13.39 42.54 23.45
CA THR A 294 14.37 42.55 22.35
C THR A 294 13.68 42.77 21.01
N TYR A 295 14.11 43.80 20.29
CA TYR A 295 13.70 44.10 18.93
C TYR A 295 14.82 43.72 17.98
N ASP A 296 14.56 42.77 17.07
CA ASP A 296 15.57 42.24 16.14
C ASP A 296 16.11 43.32 15.17
N HIS A 297 15.28 44.31 14.84
CA HIS A 297 15.62 45.41 13.95
C HIS A 297 14.73 46.64 14.22
N PRO A 298 15.17 47.86 13.83
CA PRO A 298 14.31 49.03 13.76
C PRO A 298 13.23 48.89 12.69
N ASP A 299 12.15 49.66 12.81
CA ASP A 299 11.12 49.80 11.77
C ASP A 299 11.69 50.47 10.52
N PHE A 300 12.56 51.47 10.73
CA PHE A 300 13.29 52.15 9.67
C PHE A 300 14.55 52.85 10.22
N CYS A 301 15.45 53.22 9.31
CA CYS A 301 16.69 53.93 9.62
C CYS A 301 16.77 55.24 8.84
N THR A 302 17.20 56.32 9.49
CA THR A 302 17.39 57.64 8.87
C THR A 302 18.84 58.10 9.00
N GLU A 303 19.34 58.78 7.97
CA GLU A 303 20.65 59.43 8.01
C GLU A 303 20.52 60.86 8.55
N GLU A 304 21.19 61.17 9.64
CA GLU A 304 21.25 62.51 10.22
C GLU A 304 22.67 63.07 10.10
N ARG A 305 22.79 64.28 9.54
CA ARG A 305 24.08 64.98 9.44
C ARG A 305 24.24 65.92 10.63
N GLN A 306 25.18 65.60 11.50
CA GLN A 306 25.54 66.44 12.66
C GLN A 306 27.05 66.70 12.63
N ASP A 307 27.45 67.98 12.65
CA ASP A 307 28.86 68.41 12.65
C ASP A 307 29.71 67.86 11.49
N GLY A 308 29.08 67.63 10.33
CA GLY A 308 29.74 67.09 9.13
C GLY A 308 29.94 65.57 9.15
N ALA A 309 29.62 64.89 10.25
CA ALA A 309 29.54 63.43 10.31
C ALA A 309 28.14 62.95 9.94
N VAL A 310 28.06 61.83 9.22
CA VAL A 310 26.79 61.13 8.93
C VAL A 310 26.55 60.13 10.04
N ASN A 311 25.48 60.32 10.80
CA ASN A 311 25.02 59.38 11.83
C ASN A 311 23.82 58.60 11.29
N ILE A 312 23.72 57.32 11.61
CA ILE A 312 22.53 56.53 11.35
C ILE A 312 21.70 56.42 12.62
N VAL A 313 20.42 56.75 12.51
CA VAL A 313 19.44 56.67 13.60
C VAL A 313 18.42 55.59 13.28
N GLY A 314 18.30 54.60 14.15
CA GLY A 314 17.24 53.61 14.09
C GLY A 314 15.98 54.11 14.79
N HIS A 315 14.80 53.72 14.30
CA HIS A 315 13.50 54.07 14.86
C HIS A 315 12.70 52.81 15.18
N TRP A 316 12.11 52.73 16.38
CA TRP A 316 11.31 51.58 16.83
C TRP A 316 9.96 52.02 17.37
N THR A 317 8.89 51.36 16.95
CA THR A 317 7.57 51.48 17.56
C THR A 317 7.46 50.49 18.71
N VAL A 318 7.66 50.99 19.93
CA VAL A 318 7.48 50.21 21.14
C VAL A 318 5.98 50.14 21.44
N THR A 319 5.45 48.93 21.59
CA THR A 319 4.00 48.67 21.69
C THR A 319 3.54 48.20 23.07
N SER A 320 4.47 48.09 24.02
CA SER A 320 4.19 47.59 25.36
C SER A 320 5.04 48.31 26.40
N ASN A 321 4.55 48.36 27.64
CA ASN A 321 5.24 48.97 28.79
C ASN A 321 5.58 50.46 28.62
N GLU A 322 4.71 51.22 27.93
CA GLU A 322 4.79 52.69 27.82
C GLU A 322 3.80 53.36 28.78
N PRO A 323 4.13 53.51 30.08
CA PRO A 323 3.18 54.01 31.09
C PRO A 323 2.74 55.45 30.81
N THR A 324 3.59 56.25 30.16
CA THR A 324 3.32 57.63 29.77
C THR A 324 2.34 57.73 28.59
N CYS A 325 2.22 56.69 27.77
CA CYS A 325 1.25 56.60 26.67
C CYS A 325 -0.01 55.82 27.03
N LYS A 326 -0.23 55.58 28.32
CA LYS A 326 -1.42 54.88 28.81
C LYS A 326 -2.50 55.89 29.16
N THR A 327 -3.40 56.14 28.22
CA THR A 327 -4.64 56.88 28.45
C THR A 327 -5.67 55.97 29.15
N TRP A 328 -6.66 56.58 29.81
CA TRP A 328 -7.75 55.82 30.42
C TRP A 328 -9.08 56.58 30.33
N TRP A 329 -10.16 55.82 30.44
CA TRP A 329 -11.51 56.36 30.45
C TRP A 329 -11.94 56.71 31.88
N GLY A 330 -12.62 57.84 32.03
CA GLY A 330 -13.30 58.20 33.27
C GLY A 330 -14.61 57.41 33.46
N THR A 331 -15.54 58.00 34.21
CA THR A 331 -16.85 57.40 34.43
C THR A 331 -17.64 57.27 33.13
N HIS A 332 -18.16 56.06 32.86
CA HIS A 332 -19.08 55.79 31.76
C HIS A 332 -20.49 56.26 32.11
N GLU A 333 -20.98 57.25 31.37
CA GLU A 333 -22.32 57.81 31.52
C GLU A 333 -23.27 57.25 30.45
N LYS A 334 -24.44 56.74 30.86
CA LYS A 334 -25.51 56.36 29.95
C LYS A 334 -26.17 57.64 29.40
N LYS A 335 -26.08 57.88 28.08
CA LYS A 335 -26.64 59.07 27.41
C LYS A 335 -28.01 58.83 26.77
N GLY A 336 -28.59 57.65 26.97
CA GLY A 336 -29.92 57.26 26.46
C GLY A 336 -29.87 56.26 25.31
N CYS A 337 -31.05 55.87 24.82
CA CYS A 337 -31.20 54.91 23.74
C CYS A 337 -30.89 55.51 22.37
N TYR A 338 -30.21 54.74 21.52
CA TYR A 338 -29.84 55.09 20.15
C TYR A 338 -30.43 54.03 19.20
N GLY A 339 -31.74 54.09 19.01
CA GLY A 339 -32.51 53.06 18.31
C GLY A 339 -33.00 51.94 19.25
N SER A 340 -33.70 50.96 18.68
CA SER A 340 -34.23 49.81 19.42
C SER A 340 -33.09 48.92 19.88
N HIS A 341 -33.08 48.56 21.16
CA HIS A 341 -32.12 47.66 21.83
C HIS A 341 -30.66 48.15 21.82
N LYS A 342 -30.42 49.45 21.60
CA LYS A 342 -29.08 50.04 21.61
C LYS A 342 -29.00 51.23 22.54
N MET A 343 -27.99 51.25 23.39
CA MET A 343 -27.74 52.33 24.34
C MET A 343 -26.43 53.04 24.01
N ARG A 344 -26.48 54.37 24.01
CA ARG A 344 -25.29 55.22 23.88
C ARG A 344 -24.65 55.42 25.25
N VAL A 345 -23.41 54.99 25.39
CA VAL A 345 -22.57 55.20 26.58
C VAL A 345 -21.42 56.12 26.20
N GLU A 346 -21.09 57.08 27.06
CA GLU A 346 -20.03 58.05 26.81
C GLU A 346 -19.07 58.13 28.00
N ALA A 347 -17.78 58.32 27.75
CA ALA A 347 -16.78 58.53 28.78
C ALA A 347 -15.71 59.51 28.30
N HIS A 348 -15.18 60.33 29.22
CA HIS A 348 -14.07 61.23 28.94
C HIS A 348 -12.72 60.52 29.05
N MET A 349 -11.80 60.79 28.12
CA MET A 349 -10.44 60.26 28.12
C MET A 349 -9.50 61.16 28.94
N PHE A 350 -8.63 60.54 29.74
CA PHE A 350 -7.64 61.21 30.58
C PHE A 350 -6.21 60.75 30.23
N ASN A 351 -5.23 61.53 30.70
CA ASN A 351 -3.78 61.32 30.50
C ASN A 351 -3.28 61.46 29.06
N HIS A 352 -4.05 62.15 28.22
CA HIS A 352 -3.59 62.62 26.92
C HIS A 352 -2.60 63.79 27.08
N GLN A 353 -1.45 63.75 26.40
CA GLN A 353 -0.42 64.78 26.51
C GLN A 353 -0.54 65.83 25.40
N GLU A 354 -1.36 66.86 25.62
CA GLU A 354 -1.43 68.02 24.72
C GLU A 354 -0.14 68.89 24.83
N PRO A 355 0.36 69.49 23.73
CA PRO A 355 -0.13 69.44 22.35
C PRO A 355 0.56 68.36 21.48
N TRP A 356 1.28 67.42 22.10
CA TRP A 356 2.19 66.52 21.37
C TRP A 356 1.49 65.30 20.79
N ASP A 357 0.56 64.73 21.54
CA ASP A 357 -0.15 63.51 21.17
C ASP A 357 -1.26 63.81 20.16
N ASN A 358 -1.53 62.88 19.24
CA ASN A 358 -2.72 62.95 18.40
C ASN A 358 -3.93 62.46 19.19
N TRP A 359 -4.81 63.38 19.60
CA TRP A 359 -5.99 63.05 20.40
C TRP A 359 -6.88 61.95 19.78
N ALA A 360 -7.00 61.93 18.44
CA ALA A 360 -7.86 60.98 17.74
C ALA A 360 -7.26 59.57 17.80
N GLU A 361 -5.96 59.43 17.54
CA GLU A 361 -5.24 58.16 17.63
C GLU A 361 -5.28 57.60 19.05
N MET A 362 -5.05 58.44 20.06
CA MET A 362 -5.16 58.03 21.46
C MET A 362 -6.59 57.56 21.78
N CYS A 363 -7.61 58.32 21.36
CA CYS A 363 -9.00 57.98 21.61
C CYS A 363 -9.41 56.64 20.98
N PHE A 364 -9.09 56.40 19.71
CA PHE A 364 -9.44 55.16 19.00
C PHE A 364 -8.56 53.96 19.34
N SER A 365 -7.51 54.13 20.14
CA SER A 365 -6.65 53.02 20.56
C SER A 365 -6.79 52.69 22.06
N THR A 366 -7.43 53.55 22.85
CA THR A 366 -7.59 53.33 24.28
C THR A 366 -8.67 52.28 24.55
N PRO A 367 -8.32 51.11 25.07
CA PRO A 367 -9.31 50.08 25.38
C PRO A 367 -10.18 50.53 26.56
N SER A 368 -11.40 50.01 26.62
CA SER A 368 -12.34 50.28 27.70
C SER A 368 -12.95 48.98 28.20
N GLU A 369 -13.17 48.88 29.50
CA GLU A 369 -13.86 47.73 30.09
C GLU A 369 -14.99 48.23 30.96
N PHE A 370 -16.22 47.92 30.56
CA PHE A 370 -17.44 48.27 31.30
C PHE A 370 -18.56 47.30 30.96
N ALA A 371 -19.55 47.17 31.85
CA ALA A 371 -20.66 46.23 31.71
C ALA A 371 -20.20 44.78 31.42
N TRP A 372 -19.07 44.36 32.02
CA TRP A 372 -18.46 43.04 31.84
C TRP A 372 -18.04 42.72 30.38
N LYS A 373 -17.90 43.76 29.54
CA LYS A 373 -17.43 43.66 28.16
C LYS A 373 -16.15 44.48 28.00
N SER A 374 -15.19 43.93 27.28
CA SER A 374 -13.98 44.64 26.86
C SER A 374 -14.17 45.16 25.45
N PHE A 375 -13.87 46.44 25.26
CA PHE A 375 -13.93 47.14 23.99
C PHE A 375 -12.52 47.57 23.61
N ALA A 376 -12.07 47.22 22.40
CA ALA A 376 -10.76 47.62 21.91
C ALA A 376 -10.67 49.15 21.70
N HIS A 377 -11.79 49.79 21.34
CA HIS A 377 -11.89 51.22 21.10
C HIS A 377 -13.35 51.70 21.21
N PRO A 378 -13.60 53.01 21.33
CA PRO A 378 -14.92 53.61 21.14
C PRO A 378 -15.39 53.52 19.68
N ASP A 379 -16.71 53.57 19.47
CA ASP A 379 -17.30 53.65 18.13
C ASP A 379 -17.11 55.05 17.52
N THR A 380 -17.17 56.09 18.35
CA THR A 380 -16.88 57.47 17.94
C THR A 380 -16.02 58.19 18.96
N CYS A 381 -15.19 59.11 18.45
CA CYS A 381 -14.31 59.96 19.23
C CYS A 381 -14.58 61.43 18.90
N GLU A 382 -14.77 62.25 19.93
CA GLU A 382 -15.03 63.69 19.79
C GLU A 382 -14.05 64.50 20.64
N ASN A 383 -13.35 65.46 20.03
CA ASN A 383 -12.60 66.48 20.78
C ASN A 383 -13.51 67.67 21.07
N ARG A 384 -13.85 67.86 22.35
CA ARG A 384 -14.75 68.92 22.83
C ARG A 384 -13.98 70.15 23.34
N GLY A 385 -12.73 70.32 22.92
CA GLY A 385 -11.88 71.45 23.32
C GLY A 385 -11.66 71.50 24.82
N LYS A 386 -12.19 72.53 25.49
CA LYS A 386 -12.02 72.73 26.96
C LYS A 386 -12.60 71.59 27.82
N TYR A 387 -13.50 70.78 27.26
CA TYR A 387 -14.10 69.63 27.94
C TYR A 387 -13.34 68.31 27.69
N GLY A 388 -12.17 68.39 27.02
CA GLY A 388 -11.35 67.23 26.71
C GLY A 388 -11.91 66.36 25.58
N ILE A 389 -11.48 65.11 25.57
CA ILE A 389 -11.82 64.14 24.53
C ILE A 389 -12.85 63.15 25.08
N ALA A 390 -13.91 62.88 24.34
CA ALA A 390 -14.96 61.94 24.70
C ALA A 390 -15.00 60.76 23.71
N GLY A 391 -15.05 59.56 24.25
CA GLY A 391 -15.34 58.33 23.51
C GLY A 391 -16.81 57.94 23.70
N THR A 392 -17.44 57.44 22.64
CA THR A 392 -18.82 56.95 22.69
C THR A 392 -18.89 55.51 22.19
N TRP A 393 -19.70 54.69 22.86
CA TRP A 393 -20.01 53.31 22.50
C TRP A 393 -21.52 53.14 22.32
N PHE A 394 -21.92 52.35 21.34
CA PHE A 394 -23.31 51.93 21.09
C PHE A 394 -23.43 50.45 21.44
N ILE A 395 -23.79 50.18 22.69
CA ILE A 395 -23.87 48.81 23.20
C ILE A 395 -25.29 48.27 23.04
N ASP A 396 -25.39 46.98 22.70
CA ASP A 396 -26.66 46.28 22.73
C ASP A 396 -27.10 46.07 24.19
N VAL A 397 -28.37 46.38 24.45
CA VAL A 397 -29.04 46.23 25.75
C VAL A 397 -30.37 45.52 25.58
N ASP A 398 -30.92 45.01 26.69
CA ASP A 398 -32.24 44.38 26.69
C ASP A 398 -33.34 45.39 26.30
N GLU A 399 -34.43 44.89 25.72
CA GLU A 399 -35.62 45.67 25.32
C GLU A 399 -36.20 46.49 26.48
N SER A 400 -36.05 46.00 27.72
CA SER A 400 -36.48 46.73 28.92
C SER A 400 -35.63 47.97 29.23
N GLU A 401 -34.36 48.00 28.82
CA GLU A 401 -33.52 49.20 28.94
C GLU A 401 -33.74 50.16 27.77
N CYS A 402 -33.83 49.62 26.54
CA CYS A 402 -34.10 50.39 25.33
C CYS A 402 -35.10 49.68 24.41
N PRO A 403 -36.39 50.08 24.43
CA PRO A 403 -37.42 49.52 23.56
C PRO A 403 -37.21 49.89 22.08
#